data_AF-A0A8D8ZCP8-F1
#
_entry.id   AF-A0A8D8ZCP8-F1
#
_cell.length_a   1.000
_cell.length_b   1.000
_cell.length_c   1.000
_cell.angle_alpha   90.00
_cell.angle_beta   90.00
_cell.angle_gamma   90.00
#
_symmetry.space_group_name_H-M   'P 1'
#
loop_
_entity.id
_entity.type
_entity.pdbx_description
1 polymer ?
#
loop_
_entity_poly.entity_id
_entity_poly.type
_entity_poly.pdbx_seq_one_letter_code
_entity_poly.pdbx_strand_id
1 'polypeptide(L)'
;VRLQTLIDHFTFSIYKNICRSLFEDHKLVFSFVLCVGIQRSNGTLDEDLFKYFLTGSLDVSMDFPNPSPDWLNNKIWIDIIQISKLPQLKDFKDLMKKNNKEWKAYYNSKTPQDENNSYLNQRSDIERLNILKIMRPDKVIQGIQIYVTRNLD
;
A
#
# COMPACT_ATOMS: atom_id res chain seq x y z
N VAL A 1 26.40 -8.94 11.79
CA VAL A 1 26.94 -7.55 11.78
C VAL A 1 27.77 -7.27 10.53
N ARG A 2 28.95 -7.86 10.32
CA ARG A 2 29.78 -7.58 9.12
C ARG A 2 29.12 -7.89 7.77
N LEU A 3 28.41 -9.01 7.66
CA LEU A 3 27.70 -9.38 6.43
C LEU A 3 26.55 -8.41 6.10
N GLN A 4 25.80 -7.99 7.13
CA GLN A 4 24.70 -7.03 6.96
C GLN A 4 25.24 -5.68 6.49
N THR A 5 26.29 -5.15 7.14
CA THR A 5 26.93 -3.90 6.71
C THR A 5 27.44 -3.95 5.27
N LEU A 6 27.91 -5.11 4.81
CA LEU A 6 28.34 -5.31 3.44
C LEU A 6 27.15 -5.30 2.47
N ILE A 7 26.05 -5.98 2.83
CA ILE A 7 24.80 -5.99 2.06
C ILE A 7 24.23 -4.57 1.96
N ASP A 8 24.17 -3.83 3.06
CA ASP A 8 23.66 -2.45 3.09
C ASP A 8 24.52 -1.53 2.20
N HIS A 9 25.85 -1.66 2.28
CA HIS A 9 26.78 -0.90 1.43
C HIS A 9 26.62 -1.22 -0.05
N PHE A 10 26.48 -2.49 -0.44
CA PHE A 10 26.24 -2.87 -1.83
C PHE A 10 24.88 -2.41 -2.32
N THR A 11 23.83 -2.56 -1.52
CA THR A 11 22.47 -2.07 -1.82
C THR A 11 22.50 -0.57 -2.09
N PHE A 12 23.11 0.21 -1.21
CA PHE A 12 23.21 1.66 -1.38
C PHE A 12 24.08 2.04 -2.59
N SER A 13 25.20 1.36 -2.80
CA SER A 13 26.10 1.62 -3.93
C SER A 13 25.43 1.33 -5.28
N ILE A 14 24.73 0.19 -5.39
CA ILE A 14 23.95 -0.19 -6.58
C ILE A 14 22.81 0.80 -6.79
N TYR A 15 22.08 1.14 -5.73
CA TYR A 15 21.02 2.15 -5.77
C TYR A 15 21.52 3.48 -6.34
N LYS A 16 22.60 4.02 -5.76
CA LYS A 16 23.19 5.30 -6.17
C LYS A 16 23.71 5.28 -7.60
N ASN A 17 24.30 4.17 -8.03
CA ASN A 17 24.83 4.03 -9.39
C ASN A 17 23.71 3.93 -10.43
N ILE A 18 22.62 3.23 -10.13
CA ILE A 18 21.47 3.10 -11.03
C ILE A 18 20.65 4.41 -11.07
N CYS A 19 20.44 5.07 -9.94
CA CYS A 19 19.74 6.37 -9.91
C CYS A 19 20.49 7.50 -10.61
N ARG A 20 21.80 7.39 -10.85
CA ARG A 20 22.58 8.36 -11.65
C ARG A 20 22.31 8.25 -13.15
N SER A 21 21.92 7.08 -13.63
CA SER A 21 21.67 6.80 -15.06
C SER A 21 20.19 6.73 -15.42
N LEU A 22 19.27 6.76 -14.44
CA LEU A 22 17.82 6.79 -14.65
C LEU A 22 17.27 8.21 -14.75
N PHE A 23 16.27 8.39 -15.62
CA PHE A 23 15.38 9.54 -15.58
C PHE A 23 14.61 9.59 -14.25
N GLU A 24 14.30 10.79 -13.75
CA GLU A 24 13.57 11.02 -12.49
C GLU A 24 12.32 10.14 -12.37
N ASP A 25 11.53 10.03 -13.44
CA ASP A 25 10.28 9.26 -13.47
C ASP A 25 10.46 7.76 -13.17
N HIS A 26 11.65 7.20 -13.41
CA HIS A 26 11.93 5.78 -13.18
C HIS A 26 12.59 5.49 -11.84
N LYS A 27 13.13 6.51 -11.15
CA LYS A 27 13.84 6.33 -9.88
C LYS A 27 12.91 5.77 -8.80
N LEU A 28 11.68 6.24 -8.72
CA LEU A 28 10.72 5.77 -7.72
C LEU A 28 10.33 4.31 -7.94
N VAL A 29 10.05 3.91 -9.19
CA VAL A 29 9.70 2.53 -9.53
C VAL A 29 10.86 1.60 -9.19
N PHE A 30 12.08 1.97 -9.56
CA PHE A 30 13.28 1.21 -9.21
C PHE A 30 13.46 1.10 -7.70
N SER A 31 13.30 2.21 -6.97
CA SER A 31 13.39 2.23 -5.49
C SER A 31 12.36 1.29 -4.87
N PHE A 32 11.12 1.30 -5.36
CA PHE A 32 10.05 0.43 -4.88
C PHE A 32 10.35 -1.05 -5.15
N VAL A 33 10.81 -1.40 -6.35
CA VAL A 33 11.19 -2.77 -6.71
C VAL A 33 12.35 -3.26 -5.84
N LEU A 34 13.36 -2.41 -5.59
CA LEU A 34 14.48 -2.72 -4.70
C LEU A 34 13.99 -2.97 -3.26
N CYS A 35 13.15 -2.09 -2.74
CA CYS A 35 12.53 -2.20 -1.41
C CYS A 35 11.83 -3.54 -1.23
N VAL A 36 10.94 -3.87 -2.17
CA VAL A 36 10.17 -5.11 -2.19
C VAL A 36 11.10 -6.30 -2.29
N GLY A 37 12.15 -6.23 -3.12
CA GLY A 37 13.15 -7.29 -3.26
C GLY A 37 13.88 -7.60 -1.95
N ILE A 38 14.26 -6.56 -1.19
CA ILE A 38 14.91 -6.70 0.12
C ILE A 38 13.95 -7.33 1.13
N GLN A 39 12.72 -6.81 1.25
CA GLN A 39 11.74 -7.36 2.19
C GLN A 39 11.36 -8.80 1.86
N ARG A 40 11.26 -9.15 0.57
CA ARG A 40 11.08 -10.53 0.10
C ARG A 40 12.24 -11.43 0.51
N SER A 41 13.48 -10.98 0.31
CA SER A 41 14.68 -11.72 0.74
C SER A 41 14.74 -11.91 2.26
N ASN A 42 14.21 -10.95 3.02
CA ASN A 42 14.16 -11.00 4.48
C ASN A 42 12.95 -11.78 5.02
N GLY A 43 12.03 -12.20 4.16
CA GLY A 43 10.79 -12.88 4.56
C GLY A 43 9.80 -11.97 5.31
N THR A 44 9.94 -10.65 5.19
CA THR A 44 9.08 -9.66 5.86
C THR A 44 7.97 -9.10 4.95
N LEU A 45 7.99 -9.46 3.67
CA LEU A 45 6.96 -9.07 2.71
C LEU A 45 5.79 -10.05 2.74
N ASP A 46 4.58 -9.51 2.87
CA ASP A 46 3.36 -10.27 2.63
C ASP A 46 3.09 -10.38 1.13
N GLU A 47 3.35 -11.57 0.55
CA GLU A 47 3.23 -11.80 -0.90
C GLU A 47 1.79 -11.71 -1.40
N ASP A 48 0.80 -12.08 -0.59
CA ASP A 48 -0.61 -12.03 -0.98
C ASP A 48 -1.07 -10.57 -1.09
N LEU A 49 -0.71 -9.75 -0.10
CA LEU A 49 -0.97 -8.30 -0.15
C LEU A 49 -0.18 -7.60 -1.24
N PHE A 50 1.07 -7.99 -1.49
CA PHE A 50 1.85 -7.42 -2.57
C PHE A 50 1.29 -7.79 -3.95
N LYS A 51 0.89 -9.05 -4.14
CA LYS A 51 0.23 -9.50 -5.37
C LYS A 51 -1.08 -8.75 -5.59
N TYR A 52 -1.90 -8.59 -4.56
CA TYR A 52 -3.11 -7.78 -4.63
C TYR A 52 -2.79 -6.32 -4.98
N PHE A 53 -1.73 -5.74 -4.40
CA PHE A 53 -1.29 -4.39 -4.74
C PHE A 53 -0.92 -4.25 -6.22
N LEU A 54 -0.39 -5.28 -6.88
CA LEU A 54 -0.06 -5.22 -8.30
C LEU A 54 -1.29 -5.41 -9.19
N THR A 55 -2.07 -6.46 -8.95
CA THR A 55 -3.15 -6.86 -9.87
C THR A 55 -4.51 -6.24 -9.55
N GLY A 56 -4.72 -5.85 -8.29
CA GLY A 56 -6.05 -5.51 -7.78
C GLY A 56 -7.01 -6.71 -7.80
N SER A 57 -8.30 -6.40 -7.68
CA SER A 57 -9.40 -7.34 -7.78
C SER A 57 -9.64 -7.80 -9.22
N LEU A 58 -9.76 -9.11 -9.44
CA LEU A 58 -10.18 -9.68 -10.74
C LEU A 58 -11.69 -9.94 -10.82
N ASP A 59 -12.38 -10.04 -9.67
CA ASP A 59 -13.80 -10.36 -9.61
C ASP A 59 -14.68 -9.10 -9.57
N VAL A 60 -15.45 -8.89 -10.65
CA VAL A 60 -16.40 -7.77 -10.81
C VAL A 60 -17.87 -8.22 -10.59
N SER A 61 -18.11 -9.51 -10.37
CA SER A 61 -19.44 -10.14 -10.47
C SER A 61 -20.19 -10.31 -9.14
N MET A 62 -19.76 -9.66 -8.05
CA MET A 62 -20.39 -9.84 -6.74
C MET A 62 -21.37 -8.71 -6.40
N ASP A 63 -22.65 -9.07 -6.27
CA ASP A 63 -23.71 -8.19 -5.75
C ASP A 63 -23.60 -8.06 -4.23
N PHE A 64 -22.77 -7.11 -3.77
CA PHE A 64 -22.76 -6.71 -2.38
C PHE A 64 -23.33 -5.30 -2.23
N PRO A 65 -24.37 -5.11 -1.39
CA PRO A 65 -24.95 -3.80 -1.17
C PRO A 65 -23.91 -2.87 -0.54
N ASN A 66 -23.68 -1.75 -1.19
CA ASN A 66 -22.81 -0.69 -0.69
C ASN A 66 -23.47 -0.02 0.52
N PRO A 67 -22.80 0.01 1.70
CA PRO A 67 -23.37 0.61 2.90
C PRO A 67 -23.44 2.14 2.85
N SER A 68 -22.77 2.79 1.89
CA SER A 68 -22.70 4.25 1.80
C SER A 68 -22.63 4.75 0.35
N PRO A 69 -23.70 4.53 -0.42
CA PRO A 69 -23.75 4.91 -1.82
C PRO A 69 -23.73 6.43 -2.05
N ASP A 70 -23.93 7.24 -1.00
CA ASP A 70 -23.88 8.70 -1.07
C ASP A 70 -22.47 9.25 -1.31
N TRP A 71 -21.42 8.49 -0.97
CA TRP A 71 -20.04 8.94 -1.11
C TRP A 71 -19.05 7.86 -1.56
N LEU A 72 -19.34 6.58 -1.33
CA LEU A 72 -18.48 5.47 -1.69
C LEU A 72 -18.92 4.89 -3.03
N ASN A 73 -18.02 4.79 -3.99
CA ASN A 73 -18.31 4.12 -5.27
C ASN A 73 -18.42 2.60 -5.06
N ASN A 74 -19.39 1.95 -5.72
CA ASN A 74 -19.54 0.49 -5.73
C ASN A 74 -18.25 -0.25 -6.12
N LYS A 75 -17.45 0.28 -7.04
CA LYS A 75 -16.15 -0.30 -7.38
C LYS A 75 -15.20 -0.35 -6.17
N ILE A 76 -15.08 0.76 -5.45
CA ILE A 76 -14.24 0.84 -4.24
C ILE A 76 -14.79 -0.12 -3.18
N TRP A 77 -16.12 -0.21 -3.03
CA TRP A 77 -16.73 -1.15 -2.10
C TRP A 77 -16.43 -2.62 -2.46
N ILE A 78 -16.48 -2.98 -3.74
CA ILE A 78 -16.09 -4.32 -4.21
C ILE A 78 -14.62 -4.59 -3.87
N ASP A 79 -13.73 -3.63 -4.11
CA ASP A 79 -12.30 -3.76 -3.77
C ASP A 79 -12.08 -3.90 -2.26
N ILE A 80 -12.82 -3.16 -1.43
CA ILE A 80 -12.80 -3.32 0.03
C ILE A 80 -13.21 -4.74 0.44
N ILE A 81 -14.24 -5.29 -0.20
CA ILE A 81 -14.68 -6.67 0.09
C ILE A 81 -13.63 -7.68 -0.37
N GLN A 82 -13.05 -7.50 -1.55
CA GLN A 82 -12.03 -8.41 -2.06
C GLN A 82 -10.80 -8.44 -1.17
N ILE A 83 -10.28 -7.27 -0.79
CA ILE A 83 -9.12 -7.23 0.09
C ILE A 83 -9.44 -7.77 1.48
N SER A 84 -10.69 -7.64 1.94
CA SER A 84 -11.16 -8.24 3.20
C SER A 84 -11.30 -9.78 3.14
N LYS A 85 -11.03 -10.43 2.00
CA LYS A 85 -10.85 -11.89 1.95
C LYS A 85 -9.46 -12.30 2.45
N LEU A 86 -8.48 -11.40 2.43
CA LEU A 86 -7.14 -11.64 2.95
C LEU A 86 -7.16 -11.57 4.48
N PRO A 87 -6.54 -12.53 5.20
CA PRO A 87 -6.57 -12.59 6.67
C PRO A 87 -6.13 -11.31 7.38
N GLN A 88 -5.19 -10.59 6.77
CA GLN A 88 -4.57 -9.37 7.26
C GLN A 88 -5.59 -8.23 7.34
N LEU A 89 -6.48 -8.12 6.36
CA LEU A 89 -7.45 -7.02 6.24
C LEU A 89 -8.92 -7.48 6.35
N LYS A 90 -9.16 -8.66 6.94
CA LYS A 90 -10.49 -9.28 7.02
C LYS A 90 -11.56 -8.43 7.71
N ASP A 91 -11.13 -7.58 8.62
CA ASP A 91 -11.96 -6.67 9.43
C ASP A 91 -12.23 -5.33 8.73
N PHE A 92 -11.55 -5.03 7.62
CA PHE A 92 -11.63 -3.73 6.95
C PHE A 92 -13.05 -3.40 6.49
N LYS A 93 -13.76 -4.33 5.84
CA LYS A 93 -15.15 -4.14 5.41
C LYS A 93 -16.11 -3.79 6.56
N ASP A 94 -15.90 -4.37 7.74
CA ASP A 94 -16.78 -4.17 8.89
C ASP A 94 -16.46 -2.83 9.58
N LEU A 95 -15.20 -2.44 9.60
CA LEU A 95 -14.76 -1.12 10.07
C LEU A 95 -15.22 0.01 9.15
N MET A 96 -15.29 -0.21 7.84
CA MET A 96 -15.88 0.76 6.90
C MET A 96 -17.36 1.03 7.19
N LYS A 97 -18.10 0.02 7.66
CA LYS A 97 -19.50 0.17 8.09
C LYS A 97 -19.59 0.85 9.46
N LYS A 98 -18.78 0.41 10.43
CA LYS A 98 -18.82 0.91 11.81
C LYS A 98 -18.33 2.35 11.94
N ASN A 99 -17.21 2.69 11.29
CA ASN A 99 -16.53 3.98 11.38
C ASN A 99 -16.73 4.80 10.09
N ASN A 100 -17.93 4.76 9.52
CA ASN A 100 -18.18 5.32 8.19
C ASN A 100 -17.77 6.80 8.03
N LYS A 101 -18.05 7.62 9.06
CA LYS A 101 -17.71 9.06 9.05
C LYS A 101 -16.19 9.30 8.99
N GLU A 102 -15.41 8.50 9.71
CA GLU A 102 -13.95 8.59 9.74
C GLU A 102 -13.36 8.21 8.37
N TRP A 103 -13.85 7.13 7.76
CA TRP A 103 -13.41 6.71 6.44
C TRP A 103 -13.86 7.65 5.32
N LYS A 104 -15.04 8.30 5.47
CA LYS A 104 -15.47 9.39 4.58
C LYS A 104 -14.54 10.59 4.68
N ALA A 105 -14.08 10.94 5.89
CA ALA A 105 -13.10 12.01 6.08
C ALA A 105 -11.76 11.66 5.42
N TYR A 106 -11.26 10.44 5.63
CA TYR A 106 -10.06 9.93 4.98
C TYR A 106 -10.17 9.97 3.44
N TYR A 107 -11.28 9.50 2.89
CA TYR A 107 -11.54 9.53 1.46
C TYR A 107 -11.51 10.97 0.89
N ASN A 108 -12.07 11.94 1.61
CA ASN A 108 -12.12 13.33 1.19
C ASN A 108 -10.83 14.13 1.48
N SER A 109 -9.86 13.53 2.18
CA SER A 109 -8.60 14.19 2.53
C SER A 109 -7.80 14.63 1.31
N LYS A 110 -7.07 15.75 1.41
CA LYS A 110 -6.12 16.13 0.36
C LYS A 110 -4.80 15.34 0.43
N THR A 111 -4.50 14.80 1.61
CA THR A 111 -3.25 14.13 1.96
C THR A 111 -3.51 12.81 2.70
N PRO A 112 -4.35 11.89 2.14
CA PRO A 112 -4.72 10.63 2.79
C PRO A 112 -3.51 9.72 3.05
N GLN A 113 -2.42 9.87 2.28
CA GLN A 113 -1.18 9.12 2.49
C GLN A 113 -0.48 9.45 3.82
N ASP A 114 -0.69 10.68 4.32
CA ASP A 114 -0.09 11.20 5.56
C ASP A 114 -1.02 11.00 6.77
N GLU A 115 -2.29 10.69 6.52
CA GLU A 115 -3.26 10.49 7.58
C GLU A 115 -3.00 9.19 8.35
N ASN A 116 -3.17 9.31 9.65
CA ASN A 116 -3.06 8.23 10.61
C ASN A 116 -4.36 8.18 11.40
N ASN A 117 -4.94 7.00 11.46
CA ASN A 117 -6.04 6.71 12.37
C ASN A 117 -5.73 5.48 13.20
N SER A 118 -6.56 5.22 14.22
CA SER A 118 -6.34 4.10 15.15
C SER A 118 -6.18 2.76 14.45
N TYR A 119 -6.86 2.56 13.32
CA TYR A 119 -6.74 1.38 12.50
C TYR A 119 -5.44 1.36 11.69
N LEU A 120 -5.16 2.39 10.90
CA LEU A 120 -3.98 2.48 10.03
C LEU A 120 -2.65 2.43 10.80
N ASN A 121 -2.63 2.88 12.06
CA ASN A 121 -1.45 2.83 12.93
C ASN A 121 -1.08 1.40 13.37
N GLN A 122 -2.02 0.46 13.29
CA GLN A 122 -1.81 -0.94 13.64
C GLN A 122 -1.48 -1.80 12.42
N ARG A 123 -1.36 -1.18 11.24
CA ARG A 123 -1.16 -1.87 9.96
C ARG A 123 0.27 -1.70 9.47
N SER A 124 0.78 -2.77 8.88
CA SER A 124 2.04 -2.78 8.13
C SER A 124 1.98 -1.79 6.96
N ASP A 125 3.14 -1.35 6.48
CA ASP A 125 3.20 -0.39 5.37
C ASP A 125 2.54 -0.94 4.09
N ILE A 126 2.58 -2.26 3.85
CA ILE A 126 1.95 -2.87 2.65
C ILE A 126 0.42 -2.91 2.75
N GLU A 127 -0.12 -3.14 3.95
CA GLU A 127 -1.56 -3.03 4.23
C GLU A 127 -2.04 -1.58 4.02
N ARG A 128 -1.30 -0.61 4.57
CA ARG A 128 -1.60 0.83 4.42
C ARG A 128 -1.56 1.26 2.96
N LEU A 129 -0.57 0.79 2.20
CA LEU A 129 -0.41 1.11 0.79
C LEU A 129 -1.57 0.54 -0.05
N ASN A 130 -2.03 -0.67 0.26
CA ASN A 130 -3.21 -1.26 -0.38
C ASN A 130 -4.50 -0.49 -0.05
N ILE A 131 -4.71 -0.12 1.22
CA ILE A 131 -5.87 0.70 1.63
C ILE A 131 -5.87 2.03 0.89
N LEU A 132 -4.72 2.70 0.81
CA LEU A 132 -4.56 3.94 0.06
C LEU A 132 -4.87 3.73 -1.43
N LYS A 133 -4.37 2.65 -2.06
CA LYS A 133 -4.65 2.34 -3.47
C LYS A 133 -6.14 2.17 -3.76
N ILE A 134 -6.87 1.50 -2.86
CA ILE A 134 -8.31 1.28 -3.00
C ILE A 134 -9.08 2.59 -2.82
N MET A 135 -8.77 3.35 -1.77
CA MET A 135 -9.54 4.53 -1.39
C MET A 135 -9.19 5.75 -2.26
N ARG A 136 -7.91 5.96 -2.53
CA ARG A 136 -7.34 7.14 -3.19
C ARG A 136 -6.20 6.78 -4.14
N PRO A 137 -6.53 6.13 -5.28
CA PRO A 137 -5.54 5.69 -6.27
C PRO A 137 -4.68 6.84 -6.82
N ASP A 138 -5.20 8.07 -6.84
CA ASP A 138 -4.47 9.27 -7.24
C ASP A 138 -3.30 9.63 -6.31
N LYS A 139 -3.27 9.07 -5.09
CA LYS A 139 -2.24 9.33 -4.07
C LYS A 139 -1.25 8.18 -3.87
N VAL A 140 -1.35 7.13 -4.69
CA VAL A 140 -0.51 5.93 -4.56
C VAL A 140 0.96 6.24 -4.78
N ILE A 141 1.30 7.18 -5.67
CA ILE A 141 2.69 7.58 -5.92
C ILE A 141 3.32 8.13 -4.63
N GLN A 142 2.62 9.01 -3.92
CA GLN A 142 3.09 9.54 -2.64
C GLN A 142 3.13 8.44 -1.57
N GLY A 143 2.15 7.53 -1.57
CA GLY A 143 2.18 6.35 -0.70
C GLY A 143 3.40 5.46 -0.92
N ILE A 144 3.80 5.23 -2.18
CA ILE A 144 5.01 4.46 -2.53
C ILE A 144 6.26 5.19 -2.06
N GLN A 145 6.33 6.53 -2.18
CA GLN A 145 7.46 7.30 -1.66
C GLN A 145 7.62 7.10 -0.15
N ILE A 146 6.53 7.22 0.61
CA ILE A 146 6.54 6.98 2.07
C ILE A 146 6.93 5.52 2.36
N TYR A 147 6.39 4.55 1.62
CA TYR A 147 6.72 3.13 1.77
C TYR A 147 8.22 2.89 1.60
N VAL A 148 8.81 3.42 0.53
CA VAL A 148 10.24 3.33 0.21
C VAL A 148 11.06 3.97 1.33
N THR A 149 10.77 5.21 1.72
CA THR A 149 11.50 5.92 2.78
C THR A 149 11.48 5.14 4.11
N ARG A 150 10.38 4.48 4.47
CA ARG A 150 10.29 3.73 5.73
C ARG A 150 11.02 2.39 5.73
N ASN A 151 11.28 1.82 4.55
CA ASN A 151 11.71 0.42 4.42
C ASN A 151 13.07 0.26 3.71
N LEU A 152 13.66 1.34 3.20
CA LEU A 152 14.99 1.38 2.60
C LEU A 152 16.02 2.22 3.37
N ASP A 153 15.59 3.08 4.29
CA ASP A 153 16.47 3.89 5.14
C ASP A 153 16.91 3.17 6.42
#